data_AF-A0A7Y6F667-F1
#
_entry.id   AF-A0A7Y6F667-F1
#
_cell.length_a   1.000
_cell.length_b   1.000
_cell.length_c   1.000
_cell.angle_alpha   90.00
_cell.angle_beta   90.00
_cell.angle_gamma   90.00
#
_symmetry.space_group_name_H-M   'P 1'
#
loop_
_entity.id
_entity.type
_entity.pdbx_description
1 polymer ?
#
loop_
_entity_poly.entity_id
_entity_poly.type
_entity_poly.pdbx_seq_one_letter_code
_entity_poly.pdbx_strand_id
1 'polypeptide(L)'
;HHIGDWGTQFGMLIQYLIEHPGELAATAESAAVEAGQASVEAGEQAMSSLNRLYKASRALFDSDEEFKTRARRRVVDLQAGDPETLAMWQRFVDESKVYFYSVFNKLDMEIHDADVVGESGYNAMLAETCRLLEESGVAVRSEGALCVFFDDVKGPDGQPVPLIVQK
;
A
#
# COMPACT_ATOMS: atom_id res chain seq x y z
N HIS A 1 -8.21 -8.96 -8.38
CA HIS A 1 -7.93 -8.81 -6.94
C HIS A 1 -7.30 -7.45 -6.67
N HIS A 2 -8.08 -6.54 -6.07
CA HIS A 2 -7.63 -5.21 -5.71
C HIS A 2 -7.04 -5.21 -4.31
N ILE A 3 -5.72 -5.32 -4.22
CA ILE A 3 -5.00 -5.38 -2.94
C ILE A 3 -4.57 -3.98 -2.49
N GLY A 4 -4.61 -3.73 -1.19
CA GLY A 4 -4.11 -2.50 -0.56
C GLY A 4 -2.58 -2.54 -0.46
N ASP A 5 -1.90 -2.32 -1.59
CA ASP A 5 -0.44 -2.32 -1.71
C ASP A 5 0.16 -0.90 -1.74
N TRP A 6 -0.65 0.14 -1.51
CA TRP A 6 -0.20 1.53 -1.49
C TRP A 6 -0.73 2.27 -0.26
N GLY A 7 0.01 3.26 0.24
CA GLY A 7 -0.43 4.09 1.36
C GLY A 7 0.66 4.51 2.35
N THR A 8 0.29 5.37 3.29
CA THR A 8 1.23 6.01 4.23
C THR A 8 1.82 5.03 5.24
N GLN A 9 1.14 3.93 5.52
CA GLN A 9 1.62 2.84 6.36
C GLN A 9 2.93 2.22 5.86
N PHE A 10 3.18 2.25 4.54
CA PHE A 10 4.41 1.71 3.96
C PHE A 10 5.65 2.53 4.36
N GLY A 11 5.50 3.81 4.69
CA GLY A 11 6.63 4.64 5.11
C GLY A 11 7.37 4.08 6.33
N MET A 12 6.63 3.66 7.37
CA MET A 12 7.25 3.05 8.56
C MET A 12 7.80 1.66 8.28
N LEU A 13 7.11 0.86 7.47
CA LEU A 13 7.52 -0.51 7.16
C LEU A 13 8.83 -0.52 6.37
N ILE A 14 8.90 0.29 5.32
CA ILE A 14 10.09 0.41 4.48
C ILE A 14 11.24 1.01 5.27
N GLN A 15 11.00 2.09 6.03
CA GLN A 15 12.07 2.71 6.82
C GLN A 15 12.63 1.74 7.87
N TYR A 16 11.76 0.94 8.50
CA TYR A 16 12.20 -0.09 9.44
C TYR A 16 13.07 -1.15 8.76
N LEU A 17 12.67 -1.65 7.58
CA LEU A 17 13.43 -2.64 6.82
C LEU A 17 14.80 -2.14 6.36
N ILE A 18 14.91 -0.86 6.01
CA ILE A 18 16.18 -0.23 5.66
C ILE A 18 17.13 -0.20 6.87
N GLU A 19 16.60 0.08 8.07
CA GLU A 19 17.40 0.12 9.30
C GLU A 19 17.69 -1.26 9.88
N HIS A 20 16.89 -2.27 9.53
CA HIS A 20 16.98 -3.65 10.01
C HIS A 20 17.03 -4.64 8.84
N PRO A 21 18.12 -4.61 8.05
CA PRO A 21 18.27 -5.51 6.91
C PRO A 21 18.30 -6.96 7.41
N GLY A 22 17.38 -7.78 6.91
CA GLY A 22 17.25 -9.20 7.26
C GLY A 22 15.99 -9.57 8.04
N GLU A 23 15.24 -8.59 8.55
CA GLU A 23 13.94 -8.83 9.21
C GLU A 23 12.87 -9.37 8.25
N LEU A 24 12.97 -8.97 6.98
CA LEU A 24 12.28 -9.61 5.86
C LEU A 24 13.26 -10.57 5.17
N ALA A 25 13.54 -11.69 5.83
CA ALA A 25 14.29 -12.77 5.20
C ALA A 25 13.50 -13.23 3.97
N ALA A 26 14.14 -13.22 2.80
CA ALA A 26 13.58 -13.90 1.64
C ALA A 26 13.37 -15.36 2.07
N THR A 27 12.13 -15.77 2.25
CA THR A 27 11.84 -17.21 2.19
C THR A 27 12.44 -17.65 0.86
N ALA A 28 13.25 -18.71 0.85
CA ALA A 28 13.83 -19.21 -0.40
C ALA A 28 12.75 -19.57 -1.46
N GLU A 29 11.47 -19.56 -1.06
CA GLU A 29 10.26 -19.68 -1.85
C GLU A 29 9.74 -18.35 -2.46
N SER A 30 10.10 -17.18 -1.94
CA SER A 30 9.63 -15.86 -2.44
C SER A 30 10.05 -15.53 -3.88
N ALA A 31 11.14 -16.14 -4.36
CA ALA A 31 11.57 -16.03 -5.77
C ALA A 31 10.86 -17.05 -6.70
N ALA A 32 10.08 -17.98 -6.14
CA ALA A 32 9.55 -19.15 -6.85
C ALA A 32 8.04 -19.35 -6.70
N VAL A 33 7.31 -18.46 -6.01
CA VAL A 33 5.83 -18.48 -6.10
C VAL A 33 5.41 -17.85 -7.42
N GLU A 34 5.71 -18.55 -8.52
CA GLU A 34 4.81 -18.55 -9.66
C GLU A 34 3.42 -18.96 -9.15
N ALA A 35 2.39 -18.30 -9.67
CA ALA A 35 1.00 -18.47 -9.25
C ALA A 35 0.65 -19.95 -9.07
N GLY A 36 0.23 -20.31 -7.86
CA GLY A 36 -0.38 -21.61 -7.57
C GLY A 36 0.43 -22.60 -6.70
N GLN A 37 1.66 -22.28 -6.27
CA GLN A 37 2.49 -23.25 -5.50
C GLN A 37 2.76 -22.89 -4.03
N ALA A 38 2.27 -21.76 -3.52
CA ALA A 38 2.44 -21.44 -2.10
C ALA A 38 1.71 -22.46 -1.21
N SER A 39 2.48 -23.11 -0.32
CA SER A 39 1.93 -24.01 0.69
C SER A 39 1.27 -23.22 1.83
N VAL A 40 0.38 -23.87 2.58
CA VAL A 40 -0.23 -23.26 3.78
C VAL A 40 0.84 -22.87 4.80
N GLU A 41 1.87 -23.71 4.97
CA GLU A 41 2.98 -23.44 5.90
C GLU A 41 3.79 -22.21 5.49
N ALA A 42 4.11 -22.07 4.19
CA ALA A 42 4.81 -20.90 3.66
C ALA A 42 3.98 -19.62 3.88
N GLY A 43 2.68 -19.68 3.63
CA GLY A 43 1.78 -18.55 3.89
C GLY A 43 1.69 -18.15 5.35
N GLU A 44 1.62 -19.12 6.27
CA GLU A 44 1.61 -18.84 7.72
C GLU A 44 2.93 -18.22 8.20
N GLN A 45 4.07 -18.67 7.66
CA GLN A 45 5.38 -18.09 7.95
C GLN A 45 5.50 -16.65 7.44
N ALA A 46 5.08 -16.40 6.20
CA ALA A 46 5.05 -15.07 5.61
C ALA A 46 4.18 -14.11 6.45
N MET A 47 2.96 -14.53 6.79
CA MET A 47 2.05 -13.74 7.62
C MET A 47 2.62 -13.46 9.02
N SER A 48 3.26 -14.45 9.64
CA SER A 48 3.92 -14.30 10.94
C SER A 48 5.05 -13.25 10.87
N SER A 49 5.88 -13.30 9.83
CA SER A 49 6.97 -12.36 9.61
C SER A 49 6.48 -10.94 9.35
N LEU A 50 5.48 -10.77 8.48
CA LEU A 50 4.87 -9.47 8.20
C LEU A 50 4.19 -8.86 9.44
N ASN A 51 3.53 -9.68 10.27
CA ASN A 51 2.93 -9.23 11.52
C ASN A 51 3.98 -8.75 12.53
N ARG A 52 5.08 -9.50 12.68
CA ARG A 52 6.21 -9.12 13.54
C ARG A 52 6.82 -7.80 13.07
N LEU A 53 7.07 -7.68 11.77
CA LEU A 53 7.61 -6.48 11.15
C LEU A 53 6.72 -5.27 11.40
N TYR A 54 5.41 -5.40 11.15
CA TYR A 54 4.44 -4.33 11.40
C TYR A 54 4.41 -3.90 12.87
N LYS A 55 4.40 -4.85 13.81
CA LYS A 55 4.42 -4.54 15.25
C LYS A 55 5.69 -3.81 15.66
N ALA A 56 6.85 -4.28 15.19
CA ALA A 56 8.13 -3.67 15.50
C ALA A 56 8.26 -2.26 14.91
N SER A 57 7.91 -2.09 13.62
CA SER A 57 7.93 -0.77 12.96
C SER A 57 6.95 0.18 13.63
N ARG A 58 5.78 -0.30 14.05
CA ARG A 58 4.77 0.52 14.70
C ARG A 58 5.21 0.97 16.09
N ALA A 59 5.76 0.05 16.88
CA ALA A 59 6.30 0.39 18.20
C ALA A 59 7.36 1.50 18.09
N LEU A 60 8.27 1.39 17.13
CA LEU A 60 9.30 2.40 16.90
C LEU A 60 8.71 3.72 16.39
N PHE A 61 7.73 3.67 15.48
CA PHE A 61 7.01 4.87 15.00
C PHE A 61 6.31 5.64 16.11
N ASP A 62 5.76 4.93 17.10
CA ASP A 62 5.06 5.54 18.22
C ASP A 62 6.02 6.04 19.33
N SER A 63 7.21 5.44 19.48
CA SER A 63 8.16 5.77 20.55
C SER A 63 9.34 6.66 20.17
N ASP A 64 9.71 6.73 18.88
CA ASP A 64 10.88 7.45 18.37
C ASP A 64 10.47 8.50 17.33
N GLU A 65 10.57 9.78 17.71
CA GLU A 65 10.21 10.91 16.85
C GLU A 65 11.18 11.12 15.67
N GLU A 66 12.46 10.71 15.79
CA GLU A 66 13.39 10.75 14.67
C GLU A 66 13.03 9.68 13.64
N PHE A 67 12.76 8.45 14.09
CA PHE A 67 12.29 7.38 13.21
C PHE A 67 10.98 7.76 12.52
N LYS A 68 10.01 8.32 13.26
CA LYS A 68 8.74 8.81 12.72
C LYS A 68 8.93 9.86 11.62
N THR A 69 9.90 10.75 11.80
CA THR A 69 10.26 11.75 10.79
C THR A 69 10.82 11.10 9.53
N ARG A 70 11.74 10.14 9.67
CA ARG A 70 12.29 9.37 8.53
C ARG A 70 11.22 8.54 7.82
N ALA A 71 10.31 7.91 8.58
CA ALA A 71 9.20 7.13 8.05
C ALA A 71 8.21 7.99 7.24
N ARG A 72 7.90 9.21 7.70
CA ARG A 72 7.08 10.16 6.93
C ARG A 72 7.75 10.60 5.64
N ARG A 73 9.07 10.89 5.70
CA ARG A 73 9.84 11.19 4.49
C ARG A 73 9.82 10.02 3.51
N ARG A 74 9.92 8.79 4.02
CA ARG A 74 9.89 7.58 3.19
C ARG A 74 8.60 7.42 2.38
N VAL A 75 7.46 7.92 2.88
CA VAL A 75 6.22 7.98 2.08
C VAL A 75 6.38 8.88 0.86
N VAL A 76 7.04 10.03 1.03
CA VAL A 76 7.31 10.96 -0.07
C VAL A 76 8.27 10.33 -1.06
N ASP A 77 9.33 9.67 -0.58
CA ASP A 77 10.30 8.96 -1.43
C ASP A 77 9.61 7.85 -2.24
N LEU A 78 8.67 7.10 -1.62
CA LEU A 78 7.87 6.08 -2.29
C LEU A 78 7.00 6.69 -3.40
N GLN A 79 6.31 7.79 -3.11
CA GLN A 79 5.48 8.51 -4.09
C GLN A 79 6.30 9.14 -5.22
N ALA A 80 7.53 9.56 -4.94
CA ALA A 80 8.46 10.10 -5.92
C ALA A 80 9.11 9.02 -6.80
N GLY A 81 8.92 7.74 -6.47
CA GLY A 81 9.50 6.62 -7.20
C GLY A 81 10.99 6.42 -6.92
N ASP A 82 11.44 6.73 -5.70
CA ASP A 82 12.83 6.47 -5.29
C ASP A 82 13.17 4.96 -5.45
N PRO A 83 14.25 4.61 -6.19
CA PRO A 83 14.53 3.21 -6.53
C PRO A 83 14.76 2.29 -5.32
N GLU A 84 15.44 2.76 -4.27
CA GLU A 84 15.68 1.97 -3.06
C GLU A 84 14.37 1.71 -2.31
N THR A 85 13.56 2.76 -2.18
CA THR A 85 12.25 2.70 -1.53
C THR A 85 11.31 1.75 -2.26
N LEU A 86 11.25 1.84 -3.59
CA LEU A 86 10.45 0.95 -4.43
C LEU A 86 10.93 -0.50 -4.34
N ALA A 87 12.23 -0.75 -4.32
CA ALA A 87 12.76 -2.10 -4.17
C ALA A 87 12.37 -2.73 -2.82
N MET A 88 12.40 -1.97 -1.73
CA MET A 88 11.95 -2.45 -0.42
C MET A 88 10.44 -2.64 -0.35
N TRP A 89 9.67 -1.73 -0.96
CA TRP A 89 8.22 -1.87 -1.09
C TRP A 89 7.85 -3.15 -1.84
N GLN A 90 8.47 -3.40 -3.01
CA GLN A 90 8.18 -4.57 -3.83
C GLN A 90 8.44 -5.87 -3.07
N ARG A 91 9.55 -5.96 -2.33
CA ARG A 91 9.84 -7.13 -1.49
C ARG A 91 8.74 -7.40 -0.45
N PHE A 92 8.19 -6.35 0.15
CA PHE A 92 7.08 -6.49 1.10
C PHE A 92 5.80 -6.96 0.41
N VAL A 93 5.49 -6.42 -0.78
CA VAL A 93 4.34 -6.86 -1.59
C VAL A 93 4.48 -8.32 -2.00
N ASP A 94 5.67 -8.73 -2.44
CA ASP A 94 5.96 -10.10 -2.87
C ASP A 94 5.78 -11.09 -1.70
N GLU A 95 6.29 -10.77 -0.52
CA GLU A 95 6.08 -11.59 0.68
C GLU A 95 4.58 -11.67 1.05
N SER A 96 3.84 -10.57 0.91
CA SER A 96 2.40 -10.55 1.16
C SER A 96 1.63 -11.43 0.18
N LYS A 97 2.06 -11.49 -1.09
CA LYS A 97 1.48 -12.36 -2.11
C LYS A 97 1.63 -13.84 -1.77
N VAL A 98 2.72 -14.27 -1.12
CA VAL A 98 2.89 -15.67 -0.67
C VAL A 98 1.73 -16.11 0.23
N TYR A 99 1.38 -15.26 1.21
CA TYR A 99 0.23 -15.50 2.07
C TYR A 99 -1.09 -15.53 1.29
N PHE A 100 -1.33 -14.55 0.39
CA PHE A 100 -2.56 -14.52 -0.40
C PHE A 100 -2.73 -15.78 -1.26
N TYR A 101 -1.68 -16.20 -1.97
CA TYR A 101 -1.72 -17.42 -2.77
C TYR A 101 -1.94 -18.67 -1.93
N SER A 102 -1.36 -18.76 -0.72
CA SER A 102 -1.66 -19.90 0.17
C SER A 102 -3.14 -19.98 0.54
N VAL A 103 -3.79 -18.83 0.72
CA VAL A 103 -5.22 -18.75 1.05
C VAL A 103 -6.06 -19.08 -0.18
N PHE A 104 -5.73 -18.54 -1.34
CA PHE A 104 -6.42 -18.85 -2.60
C PHE A 104 -6.33 -20.34 -2.93
N ASN A 105 -5.14 -20.94 -2.82
CA ASN A 105 -4.93 -22.37 -3.02
C ASN A 105 -5.76 -23.22 -2.05
N LYS A 106 -5.80 -22.85 -0.76
CA LYS A 106 -6.60 -23.54 0.26
C LYS A 106 -8.10 -23.49 -0.01
N LEU A 107 -8.56 -22.42 -0.64
CA LEU A 107 -9.96 -22.21 -1.01
C LEU A 107 -10.30 -22.74 -2.41
N ASP A 108 -9.35 -23.40 -3.08
CA ASP A 108 -9.49 -23.89 -4.47
C ASP A 108 -9.89 -22.76 -5.44
N MET A 109 -9.30 -21.58 -5.23
CA MET A 109 -9.50 -20.40 -6.08
C MET A 109 -8.40 -20.29 -7.13
N GLU A 110 -8.78 -20.24 -8.39
CA GLU A 110 -7.86 -20.08 -9.53
C GLU A 110 -7.53 -18.60 -9.76
N ILE A 111 -6.64 -18.05 -8.91
CA ILE A 111 -6.17 -16.67 -9.00
C ILE A 111 -4.72 -16.65 -9.44
N HIS A 112 -4.44 -15.93 -10.52
CA HIS A 112 -3.09 -15.76 -11.06
C HIS A 112 -2.54 -14.36 -10.80
N ASP A 113 -1.25 -14.17 -11.04
CA ASP A 113 -0.60 -12.88 -10.79
C ASP A 113 -1.15 -11.76 -11.67
N ALA A 114 -1.55 -12.08 -12.91
CA ALA A 114 -2.24 -11.14 -13.80
C ALA A 114 -3.59 -10.67 -13.25
N ASP A 115 -4.21 -11.43 -12.34
CA ASP A 115 -5.46 -11.06 -11.69
C ASP A 115 -5.23 -10.14 -10.48
N VAL A 116 -3.99 -9.97 -10.01
CA VAL A 116 -3.65 -9.13 -8.85
C VAL A 116 -3.25 -7.74 -9.32
N VAL A 117 -4.19 -6.79 -9.23
CA VAL A 117 -3.99 -5.38 -9.59
C VAL A 117 -4.22 -4.51 -8.35
N GLY A 118 -3.13 -4.19 -7.66
CA GLY A 118 -3.14 -3.35 -6.46
C GLY A 118 -3.55 -1.91 -6.74
N GLU A 119 -3.71 -1.14 -5.66
CA GLU A 119 -3.88 0.32 -5.71
C GLU A 119 -2.73 1.01 -6.45
N SER A 120 -1.51 0.49 -6.28
CA SER A 120 -0.31 1.02 -6.94
C SER A 120 -0.40 1.02 -8.47
N GLY A 121 -1.15 0.09 -9.06
CA GLY A 121 -1.34 -0.04 -10.51
C GLY A 121 -2.00 1.17 -11.16
N TYR A 122 -2.69 2.00 -10.37
CA TYR A 122 -3.39 3.19 -10.84
C TYR A 122 -2.60 4.49 -10.62
N ASN A 123 -1.43 4.44 -9.95
CA ASN A 123 -0.66 5.65 -9.56
C ASN A 123 -0.37 6.58 -10.74
N ALA A 124 0.03 6.04 -11.88
CA ALA A 124 0.34 6.82 -13.08
C ALA A 124 -0.89 7.56 -13.66
N MET A 125 -2.10 7.07 -13.38
CA MET A 125 -3.35 7.63 -13.88
C MET A 125 -3.92 8.72 -12.97
N LEU A 126 -3.51 8.78 -11.71
CA LEU A 126 -4.09 9.69 -10.71
C LEU A 126 -3.91 11.16 -11.09
N ALA A 127 -2.70 11.54 -11.55
CA ALA A 127 -2.40 12.92 -11.92
C ALA A 127 -3.24 13.40 -13.10
N GLU A 128 -3.37 12.58 -14.14
CA GLU A 128 -4.22 12.89 -15.28
C GLU A 128 -5.70 12.93 -14.89
N THR A 129 -6.16 11.98 -14.08
CA THR A 129 -7.55 11.93 -13.62
C THR A 129 -7.92 13.19 -12.83
N CYS A 130 -7.06 13.64 -11.90
CA CYS A 130 -7.28 14.88 -11.16
C CYS A 130 -7.35 16.10 -12.09
N ARG A 131 -6.44 16.19 -13.06
CA ARG A 131 -6.42 17.27 -14.06
C ARG A 131 -7.72 17.29 -14.88
N LEU A 132 -8.17 16.13 -15.36
CA LEU A 132 -9.40 16.03 -16.15
C LEU A 132 -10.65 16.42 -15.33
N LEU A 133 -10.73 16.02 -14.06
CA LEU A 133 -11.82 16.41 -13.17
C LEU A 133 -11.87 17.92 -12.90
N GLU A 134 -10.71 18.55 -12.72
CA GLU A 134 -10.59 20.00 -12.53
C GLU A 134 -10.95 20.75 -13.82
N GLU A 135 -10.43 20.34 -14.97
CA GLU A 135 -10.72 20.94 -16.28
C GLU A 135 -12.19 20.80 -16.69
N SER A 136 -12.86 19.70 -16.34
CA SER A 136 -14.28 19.50 -16.62
C SER A 136 -15.21 20.25 -15.66
N GLY A 137 -14.66 20.87 -14.60
CA GLY A 137 -15.43 21.53 -13.55
C GLY A 137 -16.16 20.57 -12.60
N VAL A 138 -15.86 19.27 -12.65
CA VAL A 138 -16.44 18.27 -11.75
C VAL A 138 -15.81 18.37 -10.37
N ALA A 139 -14.49 18.63 -10.33
CA ALA A 139 -13.77 18.89 -9.09
C ALA A 139 -13.39 20.37 -9.00
N VAL A 140 -13.49 20.92 -7.79
CA VAL A 140 -13.18 22.33 -7.50
C VAL A 140 -12.21 22.43 -6.33
N ARG A 141 -11.38 23.48 -6.31
CA ARG A 141 -10.47 23.75 -5.19
C ARG A 141 -11.25 24.25 -3.98
N SER A 142 -11.11 23.58 -2.85
CA SER A 142 -11.73 23.94 -1.57
C SER A 142 -10.76 23.68 -0.43
N GLU A 143 -10.49 24.70 0.39
CA GLU A 143 -9.60 24.61 1.56
C GLU A 143 -8.20 24.01 1.26
N GLY A 144 -7.67 24.28 0.06
CA GLY A 144 -6.36 23.79 -0.39
C GLY A 144 -6.39 22.42 -1.09
N ALA A 145 -7.49 21.69 -1.03
CA ALA A 145 -7.66 20.40 -1.69
C ALA A 145 -8.49 20.50 -2.99
N LEU A 146 -8.38 19.50 -3.86
CA LEU A 146 -9.30 19.31 -5.00
C LEU A 146 -10.43 18.38 -4.56
N CYS A 147 -11.67 18.85 -4.65
CA CYS A 147 -12.85 18.20 -4.09
C CYS A 147 -13.96 18.04 -5.11
N VAL A 148 -14.66 16.92 -5.08
CA VAL A 148 -15.95 16.71 -5.76
C VAL A 148 -17.07 16.82 -4.74
N PHE A 149 -18.14 17.53 -5.08
CA PHE A 149 -19.34 17.65 -4.26
C PHE A 149 -20.51 17.01 -5.00
N PHE A 150 -21.29 16.21 -4.29
CA PHE A 150 -22.49 15.58 -4.81
C PHE A 150 -23.73 16.20 -4.18
N ASP A 151 -24.74 16.52 -4.98
CA ASP A 151 -25.95 17.20 -4.51
C ASP A 151 -26.76 16.37 -3.51
N ASP A 152 -26.65 15.04 -3.61
CA ASP A 152 -27.36 14.04 -2.80
C ASP A 152 -26.55 13.54 -1.59
N VAL A 153 -25.25 13.85 -1.51
CA VAL A 153 -24.39 13.45 -0.39
C VAL A 153 -24.16 14.63 0.55
N LYS A 154 -24.87 14.61 1.69
CA LYS A 154 -24.86 15.68 2.69
C LYS A 154 -24.43 15.18 4.06
N GLY A 155 -23.81 16.08 4.82
CA GLY A 155 -23.39 15.85 6.19
C GLY A 155 -24.58 15.93 7.16
N PRO A 156 -24.35 15.64 8.45
CA PRO A 156 -25.38 15.75 9.49
C PRO A 156 -25.98 17.17 9.64
N ASP A 157 -25.25 18.19 9.19
CA ASP A 157 -25.63 19.60 9.16
C ASP A 157 -26.38 20.01 7.88
N GLY A 158 -26.60 19.06 6.96
CA GLY A 158 -27.25 19.29 5.67
C GLY A 158 -26.37 19.95 4.61
N GLN A 159 -25.08 20.17 4.88
CA GLN A 159 -24.14 20.74 3.92
C GLN A 159 -23.53 19.66 3.01
N PRO A 160 -23.16 19.99 1.75
CA PRO A 160 -22.44 19.07 0.88
C PRO A 160 -21.12 18.61 1.51
N VAL A 161 -20.85 17.31 1.45
CA VAL A 161 -19.59 16.75 1.96
C VAL A 161 -18.58 16.62 0.82
N PRO A 162 -17.34 17.11 0.98
CA PRO A 162 -16.33 16.99 -0.06
C PRO A 162 -15.82 15.56 -0.16
N LEU A 163 -15.82 15.00 -1.38
CA LEU A 163 -14.95 13.89 -1.74
C LEU A 163 -13.61 14.46 -2.19
N ILE A 164 -12.60 14.39 -1.32
CA ILE A 164 -11.25 14.85 -1.63
C ILE A 164 -10.59 13.89 -2.61
N VAL A 165 -10.20 14.38 -3.79
CA VAL A 165 -9.49 13.60 -4.83
C VAL A 165 -7.99 13.92 -4.88
N GLN A 166 -7.57 15.09 -4.39
CA GLN A 166 -6.17 15.48 -4.22
C GLN A 166 -6.03 16.41 -3.01
N LYS A 167 -5.04 16.16 -2.15
CA LYS A 167 -4.70 17.02 -0.99
C LYS A 167 -3.77 18.16 -1.38
#